data_AF-A0A2M8L4M6-F1
#
_entry.id   AF-A0A2M8L4M6-F1
#
_cell.length_a   1.000
_cell.length_b   1.000
_cell.length_c   1.000
_cell.angle_alpha   90.00
_cell.angle_beta   90.00
_cell.angle_gamma   90.00
#
_symmetry.space_group_name_H-M   'P 1'
#
loop_
_entity.id
_entity.type
_entity.pdbx_description
1 polymer ?
#
loop_
_entity_poly.entity_id
_entity_poly.type
_entity_poly.pdbx_seq_one_letter_code
_entity_poly.pdbx_strand_id
1 'polypeptide(L)'
;MKKKLKLPKFKNEDEEREFWAKIDLSEYYEVSDLERVSFPNLKPTTRSISIRLPEYLIDRIKEQANEINVPYQSLIKGYLKKAVLG
;
A
#
# COMPACT_ATOMS: atom_id res chain seq x y z
N MET A 1 17.88 -23.46 -7.53
CA MET A 1 18.85 -22.35 -7.40
C MET A 1 19.97 -22.54 -8.40
N LYS A 2 20.24 -21.55 -9.27
CA LYS A 2 21.26 -21.64 -10.35
C LYS A 2 22.68 -21.34 -9.86
N LYS A 3 22.85 -20.34 -9.00
CA LYS A 3 24.17 -19.89 -8.52
C LYS A 3 24.07 -19.28 -7.12
N LYS A 4 25.07 -19.56 -6.26
CA LYS A 4 25.12 -18.99 -4.90
C LYS A 4 25.45 -17.50 -4.96
N LEU A 5 24.50 -16.65 -4.59
CA LEU A 5 24.73 -15.21 -4.47
C LEU A 5 25.68 -14.92 -3.30
N LYS A 6 26.80 -14.24 -3.59
CA LYS A 6 27.74 -13.77 -2.57
C LYS A 6 27.48 -12.29 -2.31
N LEU A 7 26.82 -11.99 -1.20
CA LEU A 7 26.56 -10.63 -0.76
C LEU A 7 27.86 -10.01 -0.19
N PRO A 8 28.30 -8.85 -0.71
CA PRO A 8 29.39 -8.09 -0.10
C PRO A 8 28.92 -7.49 1.24
N LYS A 9 29.87 -7.13 2.12
CA LYS A 9 29.55 -6.36 3.33
C LYS A 9 29.36 -4.89 2.93
N PHE A 10 28.11 -4.42 2.92
CA PHE A 10 27.79 -3.01 2.66
C PHE A 10 28.14 -2.15 3.86
N LYS A 11 28.62 -0.93 3.63
CA LYS A 11 28.89 0.03 4.71
C LYS A 11 27.70 0.94 5.00
N ASN A 12 26.82 1.14 4.02
CA ASN A 12 25.67 2.03 4.10
C ASN A 12 24.46 1.48 3.32
N GLU A 13 23.25 1.92 3.67
CA GLU A 13 21.98 1.51 3.04
C GLU A 13 21.91 1.93 1.57
N ASP A 14 22.48 3.08 1.22
CA ASP A 14 22.50 3.58 -0.17
C ASP A 14 23.29 2.64 -1.10
N GLU A 15 24.44 2.12 -0.64
CA GLU A 15 25.26 1.15 -1.39
C GLU A 15 24.51 -0.17 -1.60
N GLU A 16 23.77 -0.61 -0.58
CA GLU A 16 22.93 -1.80 -0.66
C GLU A 16 21.80 -1.62 -1.68
N ARG A 17 21.13 -0.46 -1.65
CA ARG A 17 20.04 -0.13 -2.59
C ARG A 17 20.54 -0.10 -4.03
N GLU A 18 21.68 0.52 -4.30
CA GLU A 18 22.28 0.54 -5.63
C GLU A 18 22.69 -0.85 -6.12
N PHE A 19 23.20 -1.70 -5.23
CA PHE A 19 23.54 -3.08 -5.55
C PHE A 19 22.29 -3.89 -5.94
N TRP A 20 21.22 -3.79 -5.16
CA TRP A 20 19.95 -4.47 -5.46
C TRP A 20 19.26 -3.93 -6.71
N ALA A 21 19.44 -2.65 -7.05
CA ALA A 21 18.89 -2.07 -8.27
C ALA A 21 19.62 -2.56 -9.55
N LYS A 22 20.89 -2.94 -9.44
CA LYS A 22 21.72 -3.39 -10.57
C LYS A 22 21.71 -4.90 -10.78
N ILE A 23 21.36 -5.68 -9.75
CA ILE A 23 21.43 -7.14 -9.82
C ILE A 23 20.18 -7.73 -10.45
N ASP A 24 20.38 -8.61 -11.44
CA ASP A 24 19.30 -9.44 -11.98
C ASP A 24 19.17 -10.73 -11.17
N LEU A 25 18.07 -10.87 -10.43
CA LEU A 25 17.79 -12.03 -9.60
C LEU A 25 17.47 -13.30 -10.43
N SER A 26 17.14 -13.15 -11.72
CA SER A 26 16.80 -14.27 -12.62
C SER A 26 18.02 -15.15 -12.98
N GLU A 27 19.23 -14.61 -12.84
CA GLU A 27 20.48 -15.34 -13.04
C GLU A 27 20.82 -16.27 -11.86
N TYR A 28 20.30 -15.97 -10.67
CA TYR A 28 20.64 -16.67 -9.43
C TYR A 28 19.54 -17.63 -8.96
N TYR A 29 18.27 -17.29 -9.21
CA TYR A 29 17.10 -18.03 -8.73
C TYR A 29 16.27 -18.61 -9.89
N GLU A 30 15.66 -19.77 -9.67
CA GLU A 30 14.69 -20.38 -10.59
C GLU A 30 13.27 -20.17 -10.07
N VAL A 31 12.27 -20.26 -10.96
CA VAL A 31 10.86 -20.11 -10.58
C VAL A 31 10.44 -21.13 -9.51
N SER A 32 11.09 -22.30 -9.46
CA SER A 32 10.90 -23.32 -8.43
C SER A 32 11.45 -22.95 -7.05
N ASP A 33 12.35 -21.97 -6.96
CA ASP A 33 12.90 -21.47 -5.69
C ASP A 33 12.05 -20.33 -5.10
N LEU A 34 11.06 -19.81 -5.85
CA LEU A 34 10.20 -18.71 -5.44
C LEU A 34 9.01 -19.23 -4.65
N GLU A 35 8.90 -18.81 -3.39
CA GLU A 35 7.73 -19.10 -2.57
C GLU A 35 6.63 -18.07 -2.83
N ARG A 36 5.39 -18.54 -3.03
CA ARG A 36 4.21 -17.67 -3.12
C ARG A 36 3.92 -17.07 -1.75
N VAL A 37 4.54 -15.95 -1.45
CA VAL A 37 4.21 -15.16 -0.27
C VAL A 37 2.92 -14.40 -0.52
N SER A 38 1.86 -14.80 0.17
CA SER A 38 0.75 -13.90 0.45
C SER A 38 1.20 -13.00 1.59
N PHE A 39 0.92 -11.70 1.49
CA PHE A 39 1.10 -10.78 2.61
C PHE A 39 -0.27 -10.54 3.30
N PRO A 40 -0.85 -11.54 4.00
CA PRO A 40 -2.17 -11.41 4.61
C PRO A 40 -2.19 -10.32 5.70
N ASN A 41 -1.02 -9.98 6.26
CA ASN A 41 -0.85 -9.01 7.33
C ASN A 41 -0.47 -7.60 6.85
N LEU A 42 -0.32 -7.37 5.54
CA LEU A 42 -0.32 -5.99 4.98
C LEU A 42 -1.76 -5.47 4.96
N LYS A 43 -2.39 -5.41 6.13
CA LYS A 43 -3.68 -4.74 6.29
C LYS A 43 -3.43 -3.26 5.96
N PRO A 44 -4.17 -2.65 5.02
CA PRO A 44 -4.04 -1.21 4.77
C PRO A 44 -4.20 -0.49 6.11
N THR A 45 -3.13 0.17 6.55
CA THR A 45 -3.13 0.84 7.85
C THR A 45 -4.00 2.09 7.75
N THR A 46 -4.99 2.20 8.63
CA THR A 46 -5.84 3.39 8.72
C THR A 46 -5.23 4.37 9.70
N ARG A 47 -4.93 5.58 9.25
CA ARG A 47 -4.50 6.69 10.11
C ARG A 47 -5.66 7.67 10.31
N SER A 48 -5.97 8.02 11.55
CA SER A 48 -6.92 9.09 11.85
C SER A 48 -6.32 10.44 11.45
N ILE A 49 -7.09 11.21 10.69
CA ILE A 49 -6.75 12.58 10.28
C ILE A 49 -7.91 13.51 10.63
N SER A 50 -7.60 14.72 11.06
CA SER A 50 -8.59 15.77 11.31
C SER A 50 -8.69 16.64 10.06
N ILE A 51 -9.90 16.78 9.51
CA ILE A 51 -10.20 17.61 8.33
C ILE A 51 -11.31 18.59 8.71
N ARG A 52 -11.19 19.85 8.26
CA ARG A 52 -12.28 20.84 8.36
C ARG A 52 -13.14 20.80 7.11
N LEU A 53 -14.45 20.73 7.29
CA LEU A 53 -15.44 20.76 6.23
C LEU A 53 -16.52 21.80 6.58
N PRO A 54 -17.14 22.47 5.59
CA PRO A 54 -18.31 23.31 5.84
C PRO A 54 -19.47 22.50 6.45
N GLU A 55 -20.21 23.12 7.37
CA GLU A 55 -21.30 22.46 8.10
C GLU A 55 -22.39 21.92 7.18
N TYR A 56 -22.84 22.73 6.22
CA TYR A 56 -23.84 22.33 5.23
C TYR A 56 -23.45 21.06 4.45
N LEU A 57 -22.15 20.86 4.21
CA LEU A 57 -21.66 19.71 3.45
C LEU A 57 -21.70 18.44 4.32
N ILE A 58 -21.36 18.57 5.59
CA ILE A 58 -21.42 17.45 6.55
C ILE A 58 -22.85 16.93 6.65
N ASP A 59 -23.84 17.84 6.73
CA ASP A 59 -25.24 17.45 6.86
C ASP A 59 -25.76 16.76 5.61
N ARG A 60 -25.42 17.26 4.41
CA ARG A 60 -25.73 16.57 3.15
C ARG A 60 -25.11 15.17 3.05
N ILE A 61 -23.87 15.01 3.49
CA ILE A 61 -23.21 13.70 3.49
C ILE A 61 -23.90 12.75 4.46
N LYS A 62 -24.36 13.23 5.63
CA LYS A 62 -25.12 12.42 6.58
C LYS A 62 -26.47 11.97 6.01
N GLU A 63 -27.19 12.89 5.34
CA GLU A 63 -28.46 12.57 4.65
C GLU A 63 -28.26 11.45 3.64
N GLN A 64 -27.29 11.61 2.74
CA GLN A 64 -26.97 10.61 1.71
C GLN A 64 -26.54 9.29 2.33
N ALA A 65 -25.65 9.32 3.33
CA ALA A 65 -25.16 8.12 3.96
C ALA A 65 -26.29 7.32 4.64
N ASN A 66 -27.26 8.03 5.24
CA ASN A 66 -28.44 7.41 5.82
C ASN A 66 -29.35 6.76 4.76
N GLU A 67 -29.54 7.42 3.62
CA GLU A 67 -30.34 6.89 2.50
C GLU A 67 -29.81 5.52 2.01
N ILE A 68 -28.49 5.38 1.89
CA ILE A 68 -27.84 4.13 1.48
C ILE A 68 -27.45 3.22 2.64
N ASN A 69 -27.90 3.52 3.87
CA ASN A 69 -27.62 2.74 5.09
C ASN A 69 -26.12 2.49 5.36
N VAL A 70 -25.27 3.49 5.14
CA VAL A 70 -23.84 3.42 5.47
C VAL A 70 -23.43 4.53 6.45
N PRO A 71 -22.35 4.36 7.23
CA PRO A 71 -21.80 5.45 8.00
C PRO A 71 -21.25 6.57 7.08
N TYR A 72 -21.51 7.84 7.42
CA TYR A 72 -21.03 9.00 6.66
C TYR A 72 -19.50 8.99 6.46
N GLN A 73 -18.74 8.49 7.44
CA GLN A 73 -17.28 8.33 7.35
C GLN A 73 -16.87 7.31 6.29
N SER A 74 -17.63 6.22 6.14
CA SER A 74 -17.41 5.21 5.12
C SER A 74 -17.73 5.77 3.72
N LEU A 75 -18.80 6.56 3.61
CA LEU A 75 -19.15 7.25 2.37
C LEU A 75 -18.04 8.22 1.93
N ILE A 76 -17.51 9.02 2.86
CA ILE A 76 -16.37 9.93 2.60
C ILE A 76 -15.15 9.14 2.10
N LYS A 77 -14.81 8.02 2.75
CA LYS A 77 -13.71 7.16 2.30
C LYS A 77 -13.94 6.63 0.88
N GLY A 78 -15.17 6.27 0.54
CA GLY A 78 -15.55 5.83 -0.80
C GLY A 78 -15.33 6.91 -1.85
N TYR A 79 -15.77 8.14 -1.59
CA TYR A 79 -15.55 9.28 -2.51
C TYR A 79 -14.07 9.62 -2.67
N LEU A 80 -13.30 9.67 -1.58
CA LEU A 80 -11.86 9.92 -1.66
C LEU A 80 -11.14 8.82 -2.45
N LYS A 81 -11.50 7.55 -2.22
CA LYS A 81 -10.95 6.43 -2.99
C LYS A 81 -11.26 6.57 -4.48
N LYS A 82 -12.49 6.92 -4.84
CA LYS A 82 -12.91 7.13 -6.24
C LYS A 82 -12.17 8.31 -6.89
N ALA A 83 -11.95 9.40 -6.16
CA ALA A 83 -11.30 10.59 -6.71
C ALA A 83 -9.78 10.45 -6.90
N VAL A 84 -9.12 9.60 -6.09
CA VAL A 84 -7.66 9.42 -6.13
C VAL A 84 -7.25 8.21 -6.96
N LEU A 85 -8.05 7.13 -6.98
CA LEU A 85 -7.72 5.87 -7.64
C LEU A 85 -8.60 5.56 -8.86
N GLY A 86 -9.61 6.38 -9.14
CA GLY A 86 -10.48 6.28 -10.32
C GLY A 86 -10.09 7.32 -11.35
#